data_AF-A0A060CIJ0-F1
#
_entry.id   AF-A0A060CIJ0-F1
#
_cell.length_a   1.000
_cell.length_b   1.000
_cell.length_c   1.000
_cell.angle_alpha   90.00
_cell.angle_beta   90.00
_cell.angle_gamma   90.00
#
_symmetry.space_group_name_H-M   'P 1'
#
loop_
_entity.id
_entity.type
_entity.pdbx_description
1 polymer ?
#
loop_
_entity_poly.entity_id
_entity_poly.type
_entity_poly.pdbx_seq_one_letter_code
_entity_poly.pdbx_strand_id
1 'polypeptide(L)'
;MSLRESYRNDLRQVKRITDFRYVRFHAIFHDELGVYDEDAQGHPVYNFSYIDQIYDGLLANGVRPFVELGFMPHKLAAHPEGNYGFWYRVINSPPKDMAKWDAFITAFARHLVDRYGIDEVSKWYFEV
;
A
#
# COMPACT_ATOMS: atom_id res chain seq x y z
N MET A 1 -6.77 0.32 8.73
CA MET A 1 -7.70 -0.74 9.22
C MET A 1 -6.99 -2.06 9.52
N SER A 2 -6.09 -2.54 8.67
CA SER A 2 -5.39 -3.83 8.81
C SER A 2 -4.48 -3.96 10.06
N LEU A 3 -4.04 -2.84 10.63
CA LEU A 3 -3.27 -2.80 11.88
C LEU A 3 -4.12 -3.03 13.14
N ARG A 4 -5.45 -2.98 13.05
CA ARG A 4 -6.34 -3.22 14.20
C ARG A 4 -6.34 -4.70 14.55
N GLU A 5 -6.27 -5.02 15.85
CA GLU A 5 -6.26 -6.42 16.29
C GLU A 5 -7.57 -7.15 15.96
N SER A 6 -8.71 -6.46 15.94
CA SER A 6 -9.97 -7.06 15.50
C SER A 6 -9.90 -7.57 14.05
N TYR A 7 -9.32 -6.78 13.14
CA TYR A 7 -9.10 -7.21 11.75
C TYR A 7 -8.19 -8.44 11.67
N ARG A 8 -7.12 -8.46 12.46
CA ARG A 8 -6.18 -9.60 12.50
C ARG A 8 -6.84 -10.87 13.05
N ASN A 9 -7.72 -10.74 14.05
CA ASN A 9 -8.54 -11.84 14.55
C ASN A 9 -9.47 -12.40 13.47
N ASP A 10 -10.17 -11.52 12.74
CA ASP A 10 -11.10 -11.93 11.68
C ASP A 10 -10.35 -12.62 10.54
N LEU A 11 -9.19 -12.08 10.12
CA LEU A 11 -8.31 -12.69 9.12
C LEU A 11 -7.97 -14.14 9.50
N ARG A 12 -7.51 -14.37 10.73
CA ARG A 12 -7.16 -15.71 11.24
C ARG A 12 -8.37 -16.65 11.25
N GLN A 13 -9.53 -16.16 11.69
CA GLN A 13 -10.75 -16.96 11.76
C GLN A 13 -11.20 -17.43 10.37
N VAL A 14 -11.25 -16.52 9.39
CA VAL A 14 -11.67 -16.86 8.03
C VAL A 14 -10.64 -17.78 7.36
N LYS A 15 -9.34 -17.55 7.59
CA LYS A 15 -8.26 -18.37 7.03
C LYS A 15 -8.37 -19.82 7.49
N ARG A 16 -8.63 -20.03 8.78
CA ARG A 16 -8.80 -21.37 9.38
C ARG A 16 -9.93 -22.16 8.72
N ILE A 17 -10.98 -21.49 8.26
CA ILE A 17 -12.17 -22.13 7.71
C ILE A 17 -12.03 -22.40 6.20
N THR A 18 -11.41 -21.47 5.47
CA THR A 18 -11.48 -21.44 4.00
C THR A 18 -10.13 -21.69 3.31
N ASP A 19 -9.03 -21.62 4.06
CA ASP A 19 -7.66 -21.64 3.55
C ASP A 19 -7.34 -20.59 2.47
N PHE A 20 -8.06 -19.46 2.38
CA PHE A 20 -7.76 -18.43 1.38
C PHE A 20 -6.27 -18.02 1.40
N ARG A 21 -5.72 -17.68 0.23
CA ARG A 21 -4.27 -17.45 0.06
C ARG A 21 -3.90 -15.98 -0.15
N TYR A 22 -4.85 -15.17 -0.59
CA TYR A 22 -4.64 -13.75 -0.91
C TYR A 22 -5.71 -12.88 -0.29
N VAL A 23 -5.34 -11.64 0.06
CA VAL A 23 -6.27 -10.59 0.47
C VAL A 23 -6.00 -9.32 -0.33
N ARG A 24 -7.06 -8.76 -0.92
CA ARG A 24 -7.06 -7.53 -1.71
C ARG A 24 -7.72 -6.42 -0.90
N PHE A 25 -7.11 -5.24 -0.86
CA PHE A 25 -7.67 -4.07 -0.18
C PHE A 25 -7.15 -2.78 -0.81
N HIS A 26 -7.92 -1.72 -0.63
CA HIS A 26 -7.63 -0.39 -1.14
C HIS A 26 -6.57 0.34 -0.33
N ALA A 27 -6.04 1.40 -0.95
CA ALA A 27 -5.42 2.53 -0.24
C ALA A 27 -4.09 2.19 0.47
N ILE A 28 -3.26 1.33 -0.13
CA ILE A 28 -1.90 1.08 0.36
C ILE A 28 -1.00 2.33 0.25
N PHE A 29 -1.36 3.28 -0.62
CA PHE A 29 -0.65 4.54 -0.77
C PHE A 29 -1.34 5.73 -0.10
N HIS A 30 -2.30 5.48 0.80
CA HIS A 30 -2.98 6.53 1.52
C HIS A 30 -2.04 7.32 2.44
N ASP A 31 -2.26 8.63 2.58
CA ASP A 31 -1.42 9.49 3.42
C ASP A 31 -1.45 9.11 4.92
N GLU A 32 -2.50 8.44 5.39
CA GLU A 32 -2.53 7.86 6.76
C GLU A 32 -1.42 6.83 7.00
N LEU A 33 -0.93 6.17 5.94
CA LEU A 33 0.21 5.25 6.03
C LEU A 33 1.55 5.99 5.93
N GLY A 34 1.54 7.27 5.54
CA GLY A 34 2.72 8.13 5.47
C GLY A 34 3.72 7.73 4.39
N VAL A 35 3.30 6.97 3.37
CA VAL A 35 4.24 6.32 2.44
C VAL A 35 5.04 7.28 1.56
N TYR A 36 4.45 8.42 1.20
CA TYR A 36 5.05 9.41 0.32
C TYR A 36 4.96 10.78 0.98
N ASP A 37 6.11 11.44 1.06
CA ASP A 37 6.23 12.83 1.47
C ASP A 37 7.24 13.53 0.55
N GLU A 38 7.42 14.85 0.71
CA GLU A 38 8.46 15.62 0.05
C GLU A 38 9.18 16.50 1.06
N ASP A 39 10.52 16.55 0.97
CA ASP A 39 11.35 17.44 1.78
C ASP A 39 11.17 18.92 1.41
N ALA A 40 11.88 19.82 2.09
CA ALA A 40 11.78 21.26 1.85
C ALA A 40 12.26 21.70 0.45
N GLN A 41 13.01 20.85 -0.25
CA GLN A 41 13.49 21.06 -1.61
C GLN A 41 12.58 20.39 -2.66
N GLY A 42 11.54 19.67 -2.22
CA GLY A 42 10.60 18.95 -3.08
C GLY A 42 11.09 17.58 -3.53
N HIS A 43 12.16 17.03 -2.92
CA HIS A 43 12.59 15.66 -3.20
C HIS A 43 11.68 14.66 -2.48
N PRO A 44 11.36 13.52 -3.11
CA PRO A 44 10.50 12.53 -2.51
C PRO A 44 11.17 11.87 -1.29
N VAL A 45 10.39 11.67 -0.24
CA VAL A 45 10.74 10.94 0.98
C VAL A 45 9.77 9.77 1.10
N TYR A 46 10.29 8.55 1.25
CA TYR A 46 9.48 7.34 1.34
C TYR A 46 9.54 6.74 2.75
N ASN A 47 8.39 6.38 3.31
CA ASN A 47 8.31 5.71 4.60
C ASN A 47 7.42 4.46 4.53
N PHE A 48 8.05 3.28 4.49
CA PHE A 48 7.33 2.01 4.37
C PHE A 48 6.94 1.38 5.72
N SER A 49 7.17 2.05 6.85
CA SER A 49 7.03 1.46 8.19
C SER A 49 5.64 0.85 8.48
N TYR A 50 4.56 1.51 8.05
CA TYR A 50 3.21 0.95 8.24
C TYR A 50 2.85 -0.10 7.19
N ILE A 51 3.34 0.04 5.96
CA ILE A 51 3.17 -0.99 4.93
C ILE A 51 3.83 -2.29 5.38
N ASP A 52 5.04 -2.21 5.93
CA ASP A 52 5.78 -3.35 6.49
C ASP A 52 4.94 -4.05 7.57
N GLN A 53 4.41 -3.30 8.54
CA GLN A 53 3.57 -3.88 9.60
C GLN A 53 2.28 -4.53 9.08
N ILE A 54 1.73 -4.03 7.97
CA ILE A 54 0.54 -4.59 7.33
C ILE A 54 0.91 -5.91 6.63
N TYR A 55 1.91 -5.89 5.77
CA TYR A 55 2.31 -7.05 4.97
C TYR A 55 2.97 -8.13 5.80
N ASP A 56 3.83 -7.79 6.76
CA ASP A 56 4.37 -8.75 7.75
C ASP A 56 3.23 -9.45 8.49
N GLY A 57 2.19 -8.69 8.86
CA GLY A 57 1.00 -9.22 9.51
C GLY A 57 0.24 -10.23 8.65
N LEU A 58 0.12 -9.99 7.34
CA LEU A 58 -0.52 -10.94 6.42
C LEU A 58 0.36 -12.20 6.24
N LEU A 59 1.65 -12.01 5.95
CA LEU A 59 2.58 -13.10 5.67
C LEU A 59 2.79 -14.01 6.88
N ALA A 60 2.85 -13.44 8.09
CA ALA A 60 2.92 -14.21 9.34
C ALA A 60 1.69 -15.13 9.54
N ASN A 61 0.57 -14.83 8.89
CA ASN A 61 -0.64 -15.66 8.90
C ASN A 61 -0.79 -16.51 7.62
N GLY A 62 0.26 -16.63 6.80
CA GLY A 62 0.26 -17.42 5.57
C GLY A 62 -0.66 -16.86 4.48
N VAL A 63 -0.90 -15.55 4.50
CA VAL A 63 -1.71 -14.81 3.53
C VAL A 63 -0.83 -13.84 2.78
N ARG A 64 -0.94 -13.80 1.46
CA ARG A 64 -0.23 -12.84 0.61
C ARG A 64 -1.11 -11.64 0.29
N PRO A 65 -0.53 -10.45 0.09
CA PRO A 65 -1.30 -9.34 -0.46
C PRO A 65 -1.59 -9.58 -1.95
N PHE A 66 -2.80 -9.23 -2.35
CA PHE A 66 -3.09 -8.81 -3.71
C PHE A 66 -3.01 -7.28 -3.68
N VAL A 67 -1.92 -6.74 -4.21
CA VAL A 67 -1.56 -5.33 -4.09
C VAL A 67 -2.36 -4.52 -5.11
N GLU A 68 -3.15 -3.57 -4.63
CA GLU A 68 -3.71 -2.50 -5.46
C GLU A 68 -2.78 -1.28 -5.38
N LEU A 69 -2.30 -0.79 -6.52
CA LEU A 69 -1.42 0.38 -6.60
C LEU A 69 -2.22 1.70 -6.53
N GLY A 70 -2.77 1.99 -5.35
CA GLY A 70 -3.55 3.20 -5.13
C GLY A 70 -3.88 3.48 -3.66
N PHE A 71 -4.54 4.59 -3.34
CA PHE A 71 -4.88 5.73 -4.20
C PHE A 71 -3.70 6.72 -4.31
N MET A 72 -3.88 7.88 -4.93
CA MET A 72 -2.79 8.84 -5.12
C MET A 72 -2.41 9.54 -3.79
N PRO A 73 -1.12 9.60 -3.39
CA PRO A 73 -0.69 10.41 -2.25
C PRO A 73 -0.95 11.91 -2.48
N HIS A 74 -1.33 12.65 -1.44
CA HIS A 74 -1.75 14.05 -1.57
C HIS A 74 -0.68 14.94 -2.18
N LYS A 75 0.58 14.81 -1.74
CA LYS A 75 1.68 15.62 -2.29
C LYS A 75 2.01 15.28 -3.74
N LEU A 76 1.61 14.11 -4.23
CA LEU A 76 1.87 13.68 -5.61
C LEU A 76 0.68 13.92 -6.55
N ALA A 77 -0.51 14.19 -6.02
CA ALA A 77 -1.73 14.39 -6.82
C ALA A 77 -1.71 15.69 -7.66
N ALA A 78 -2.20 15.61 -8.90
CA ALA A 78 -2.45 16.78 -9.74
C ALA A 78 -3.62 17.63 -9.22
N HIS A 79 -4.63 16.97 -8.68
CA HIS A 79 -5.81 17.58 -8.09
C HIS A 79 -6.01 17.01 -6.68
N PRO A 80 -5.27 17.53 -5.67
CA PRO A 80 -5.36 17.04 -4.30
C PRO A 80 -6.71 17.38 -3.65
N GLU A 81 -7.33 18.48 -4.07
CA GLU A 81 -8.64 18.89 -3.62
C GLU A 81 -9.70 18.28 -4.57
N GLY A 82 -10.49 17.33 -4.07
CA GLY A 82 -11.41 16.58 -4.92
C GLY A 82 -12.60 15.98 -4.18
N ASN A 83 -13.52 15.40 -4.98
CA ASN A 83 -14.60 14.58 -4.48
C ASN A 83 -14.03 13.24 -4.02
N TYR A 84 -13.82 13.12 -2.72
CA TYR A 84 -13.35 11.87 -2.14
C TYR A 84 -14.45 10.81 -2.21
N GLY A 85 -14.21 9.74 -2.97
CA GLY A 85 -15.19 8.65 -3.14
C GLY A 85 -15.50 7.85 -1.87
N PHE A 86 -14.78 8.11 -0.77
CA PHE A 86 -14.91 7.42 0.51
C PHE A 86 -14.77 8.38 1.69
N TRP A 87 -15.30 7.98 2.85
CA TRP A 87 -15.24 8.76 4.10
C TRP A 87 -13.81 9.06 4.58
N TYR A 88 -12.86 8.19 4.28
CA TYR A 88 -11.45 8.32 4.64
C TYR A 88 -10.64 9.15 3.64
N ARG A 89 -11.31 9.84 2.71
CA ARG A 89 -10.75 10.91 1.87
C ARG A 89 -9.65 10.50 0.87
N VAL A 90 -9.80 9.37 0.20
CA VAL A 90 -8.85 8.96 -0.86
C VAL A 90 -8.86 9.91 -2.06
N ILE A 91 -7.68 10.12 -2.66
CA ILE A 91 -7.52 11.00 -3.82
C ILE A 91 -7.48 10.16 -5.09
N ASN A 92 -8.53 10.28 -5.91
CA ASN A 92 -8.59 9.66 -7.23
C ASN A 92 -8.19 10.68 -8.29
N SER A 93 -6.90 10.99 -8.35
CA SER A 93 -6.31 11.97 -9.25
C SER A 93 -5.08 11.36 -9.92
N PRO A 94 -4.77 11.69 -11.18
CA PRO A 94 -3.46 11.36 -11.75
C PRO A 94 -2.32 12.06 -10.95
N PRO A 95 -1.08 11.57 -11.06
CA PRO A 95 0.04 12.26 -10.46
C PRO A 95 0.31 13.59 -11.18
N LYS A 96 0.73 14.62 -10.44
CA LYS A 96 1.14 15.92 -10.99
C LYS A 96 2.46 15.84 -11.76
N ASP A 97 3.24 14.80 -11.49
CA ASP A 97 4.53 14.51 -12.11
C ASP A 97 4.66 12.99 -12.30
N MET A 98 4.64 12.54 -13.55
CA MET A 98 4.77 11.13 -13.90
C MET A 98 6.14 10.55 -13.56
N ALA A 99 7.21 11.34 -13.60
CA ALA A 99 8.55 10.87 -13.26
C ALA A 99 8.67 10.62 -11.74
N LYS A 100 8.05 11.48 -10.92
CA LYS A 100 7.95 11.24 -9.47
C LYS A 100 7.10 10.01 -9.13
N TRP A 101 6.01 9.80 -9.86
CA TRP A 101 5.19 8.58 -9.72
C TRP A 101 5.96 7.32 -10.11
N ASP A 102 6.65 7.33 -11.25
CA ASP A 102 7.50 6.21 -11.68
C ASP A 102 8.61 5.89 -10.66
N ALA A 103 9.29 6.92 -10.16
CA ALA A 103 10.30 6.78 -9.12
C ALA A 103 9.72 6.21 -7.82
N PHE A 104 8.51 6.65 -7.42
CA PHE A 104 7.82 6.14 -6.24
C PHE A 104 7.43 4.66 -6.39
N ILE A 105 6.79 4.27 -7.50
CA ILE A 105 6.43 2.87 -7.75
C ILE A 105 7.67 1.99 -7.83
N THR A 106 8.74 2.47 -8.46
CA THR A 106 10.04 1.78 -8.50
C THR A 106 10.61 1.59 -7.10
N ALA A 107 10.60 2.63 -6.25
CA ALA A 107 11.09 2.56 -4.88
C ALA A 107 10.25 1.59 -4.02
N PHE A 108 8.92 1.63 -4.16
CA PHE A 108 8.01 0.71 -3.49
C PHE A 108 8.28 -0.74 -3.89
N ALA A 109 8.34 -1.04 -5.19
CA ALA A 109 8.60 -2.40 -5.67
C ALA A 109 9.98 -2.91 -5.23
N ARG A 110 11.02 -2.07 -5.29
CA ARG A 110 12.36 -2.40 -4.76
C ARG A 110 12.32 -2.71 -3.27
N HIS A 111 11.68 -1.86 -2.48
CA HIS A 111 11.54 -2.06 -1.03
C HIS A 111 10.86 -3.41 -0.70
N LEU A 112 9.80 -3.76 -1.41
CA LEU A 112 9.15 -5.08 -1.23
C LEU A 112 10.10 -6.23 -1.53
N VAL A 113 10.86 -6.14 -2.64
CA VAL A 113 11.83 -7.17 -3.01
C VAL A 113 12.99 -7.24 -2.01
N ASP A 114 13.49 -6.11 -1.53
CA ASP A 114 14.57 -6.03 -0.56
C ASP A 114 14.15 -6.62 0.79
N ARG A 115 12.90 -6.39 1.21
CA ARG A 115 12.37 -6.87 2.49
C ARG A 115 11.95 -8.35 2.45
N TYR A 116 11.25 -8.76 1.40
CA TYR A 116 10.58 -10.08 1.35
C TYR A 116 11.25 -11.08 0.41
N GLY A 117 12.18 -10.62 -0.43
CA GLY A 117 12.83 -11.42 -1.46
C GLY A 117 11.99 -11.58 -2.72
N ILE A 118 12.67 -11.60 -3.88
CA ILE A 118 12.00 -11.71 -5.19
C ILE A 118 11.19 -13.00 -5.35
N ASP A 119 11.65 -14.10 -4.75
CA ASP A 119 10.95 -15.39 -4.80
C ASP A 119 9.59 -15.35 -4.12
N GLU A 120 9.40 -14.48 -3.13
CA GLU A 120 8.11 -14.29 -2.47
C GLU A 120 7.27 -13.24 -3.21
N VAL A 121 7.84 -12.08 -3.53
CA VAL A 121 7.12 -10.98 -4.20
C VAL A 121 6.63 -11.36 -5.59
N SER A 122 7.36 -12.22 -6.33
CA SER A 122 6.93 -12.72 -7.65
C SER A 122 5.67 -13.59 -7.60
N LYS A 123 5.25 -14.04 -6.41
CA LYS A 123 3.99 -14.76 -6.19
C LYS A 123 2.82 -13.82 -5.90
N TRP A 124 3.05 -12.52 -5.75
CA TRP A 124 2.01 -11.55 -5.44
C TRP A 124 1.35 -11.06 -6.73
N TYR A 125 0.09 -10.62 -6.62
CA TYR A 125 -0.60 -9.94 -7.71
C TYR A 125 -0.53 -8.43 -7.51
N PHE A 126 -0.41 -7.70 -8.63
CA PHE A 126 -0.41 -6.25 -8.66
C PHE A 126 -1.52 -5.75 -9.61
N GLU A 127 -2.47 -4.99 -9.10
CA GLU A 127 -3.56 -4.33 -9.82
C GLU A 127 -3.27 -2.83 -9.92
N VAL A 128 -3.57 -2.25 -11.10
CA VAL A 128 -3.33 -0.84 -11.46
C VAL A 128 -4.64 -0.17 -11.84
#